data_AF-A0A7C1ECX4-F1
#
_entry.id   AF-A0A7C1ECX4-F1
#
_cell.length_a   1.000
_cell.length_b   1.000
_cell.length_c   1.000
_cell.angle_alpha   90.00
_cell.angle_beta   90.00
_cell.angle_gamma   90.00
#
_symmetry.space_group_name_H-M   'P 1'
#
loop_
_entity.id
_entity.type
_entity.pdbx_description
1 polymer ?
#
loop_
_entity_poly.entity_id
_entity_poly.type
_entity_poly.pdbx_seq_one_letter_code
_entity_poly.pdbx_strand_id
1 'polypeptide(L)'
;MKKILFLYAVLMIITARGVLMADDGVLKEVLDNGLTVIIQENKTAPVAAVNFWLKAGSVFEDENEKGLMHFIEHMMFKGTEKRGLGVIDREMKELGGYNNAFTSYDATNYIIVLPSKNILKAIEIQYDALTGSVFDEMEIEKEREVILTELHRGKDNPFTMLWQNFMKLAFEDGYAHPIIGYEHLLERYTRPQIMNFWKKYYLPQNLVVVVAGDVETKEVLEKIRKTFGKIPKKGRVKGIKTEVLKEKISGKGIEFGRFSGNIHSRYFAVGFRIPDELSDDIPKLEVLARVLGGTESSALYKKVKEKEQLVDDIS
;
A
#
# COMPACT_ATOMS: atom_id res chain seq x y z
N MET A 1 17.62 -6.10 59.13
CA MET A 1 17.91 -6.43 57.71
C MET A 1 16.71 -7.02 56.95
N LYS A 2 15.51 -6.43 57.03
CA LYS A 2 14.31 -6.87 56.25
C LYS A 2 13.47 -5.71 55.68
N LYS A 3 13.97 -4.46 55.70
CA LYS A 3 13.27 -3.28 55.15
C LYS A 3 13.98 -2.58 53.98
N ILE A 4 15.07 -3.14 53.46
CA ILE A 4 15.84 -2.55 52.34
C ILE A 4 15.62 -3.30 51.02
N LEU A 5 15.05 -4.52 51.03
CA LEU A 5 14.83 -5.29 49.80
C LEU A 5 13.54 -4.95 49.04
N PHE A 6 12.62 -4.16 49.59
CA PHE A 6 11.33 -3.87 48.94
C PHE A 6 11.37 -2.63 48.03
N LEU A 7 12.39 -1.78 48.15
CA LEU A 7 12.48 -0.54 47.36
C LEU A 7 13.13 -0.73 45.98
N TYR A 8 13.81 -1.86 45.74
CA TYR A 8 14.40 -2.18 44.43
C TYR A 8 13.45 -2.93 43.49
N ALA A 9 12.33 -3.47 44.00
CA ALA A 9 11.36 -4.19 43.17
C ALA A 9 10.28 -3.30 42.53
N VAL A 10 10.16 -2.02 42.96
CA VAL A 10 9.13 -1.09 42.46
C VAL A 10 9.63 -0.16 41.35
N LEU A 11 10.95 -0.16 41.06
CA LEU A 11 11.53 0.66 39.98
C LEU A 11 11.91 -0.13 38.71
N MET A 12 11.38 -1.34 38.55
CA MET A 12 11.61 -2.21 37.38
C MET A 12 10.36 -2.51 36.56
N ILE A 13 9.33 -1.67 36.67
CA ILE A 13 8.15 -1.70 35.78
C ILE A 13 7.77 -0.25 35.43
N ILE A 14 8.66 0.44 34.74
CA ILE A 14 8.25 1.49 33.81
C ILE A 14 8.69 0.99 32.45
N THR A 15 7.70 0.45 31.76
CA THR A 15 7.65 0.15 30.33
C THR A 15 8.73 0.88 29.53
N ALA A 16 9.80 0.16 29.19
CA ALA A 16 10.60 0.48 28.03
C ALA A 16 9.75 0.14 26.78
N ARG A 17 8.73 0.96 26.51
CA ARG A 17 8.32 1.20 25.12
C ARG A 17 9.46 2.03 24.54
N GLY A 18 10.47 1.32 24.04
CA GLY A 18 11.60 1.94 23.38
C GLY A 18 11.08 2.83 22.27
N VAL A 19 11.15 4.14 22.49
CA VAL A 19 11.29 5.09 21.40
C VAL A 19 12.67 4.77 20.82
N LEU A 20 12.72 3.88 19.85
CA LEU A 20 13.88 3.79 18.97
C LEU A 20 13.84 5.09 18.15
N MET A 21 14.55 6.11 18.63
CA MET A 21 14.93 7.22 17.78
C MET A 21 15.91 6.65 16.77
N ALA A 22 15.46 6.52 15.52
CA ALA A 22 16.41 6.48 14.41
C ALA A 22 17.08 7.86 14.37
N ASP A 23 18.40 7.88 14.25
CA ASP A 23 19.32 8.96 14.60
C ASP A 23 19.26 10.24 13.71
N ASP A 24 18.15 10.46 12.97
CA ASP A 24 17.98 11.53 11.96
C ASP A 24 16.77 12.47 12.22
N GLY A 25 16.26 12.51 13.45
CA GLY A 25 15.11 13.35 13.80
C GLY A 25 13.73 12.78 13.40
N VAL A 26 13.68 11.50 13.02
CA VAL A 26 12.42 10.79 12.75
C VAL A 26 11.75 10.38 14.07
N LEU A 27 10.52 10.83 14.30
CA LEU A 27 9.69 10.26 15.36
C LEU A 27 9.01 8.99 14.83
N LYS A 28 9.12 7.89 15.58
CA LYS A 28 8.30 6.69 15.41
C LYS A 28 7.61 6.34 16.72
N GLU A 29 6.28 6.29 16.73
CA GLU A 29 5.48 5.93 17.90
C GLU A 29 4.41 4.89 17.54
N VAL A 30 4.21 3.91 18.43
CA VAL A 30 3.06 3.00 18.37
C VAL A 30 2.07 3.40 19.47
N LEU A 31 0.89 3.87 19.06
CA LEU A 31 -0.18 4.28 19.98
C LEU A 31 -0.78 3.07 20.71
N ASP A 32 -1.54 3.32 21.78
CA ASP A 32 -2.15 2.25 22.58
C ASP A 32 -3.14 1.36 21.80
N ASN A 33 -3.79 1.92 20.78
CA ASN A 33 -4.66 1.15 19.89
C ASN A 33 -3.90 0.36 18.80
N GLY A 34 -2.57 0.43 18.78
CA GLY A 34 -1.67 -0.27 17.85
C GLY A 34 -1.34 0.50 16.57
N LEU A 35 -1.92 1.68 16.36
CA LEU A 35 -1.57 2.55 15.23
C LEU A 35 -0.09 2.91 15.27
N THR A 36 0.62 2.73 14.16
CA THR A 36 2.00 3.22 14.02
C THR A 36 1.98 4.61 13.41
N VAL A 37 2.71 5.54 14.01
CA VAL A 37 2.86 6.92 13.55
C VAL A 37 4.34 7.17 13.29
N ILE A 38 4.66 7.70 12.12
CA ILE A 38 6.02 8.10 11.73
C ILE A 38 5.95 9.56 11.30
N ILE A 39 6.80 10.43 11.87
CA ILE A 39 6.84 11.85 11.55
C ILE A 39 8.27 12.27 11.29
N GLN A 40 8.52 12.91 10.14
CA GLN A 40 9.79 13.55 9.80
C GLN A 40 9.58 15.03 9.53
N GLU A 41 10.17 15.89 10.36
CA GLU A 41 10.17 17.33 10.10
C GLU A 41 11.15 17.67 8.97
N ASN A 42 10.70 18.51 8.04
CA ASN A 42 11.52 19.06 6.98
C ASN A 42 11.01 20.46 6.60
N LYS A 43 11.71 21.49 7.08
CA LYS A 43 11.34 22.90 6.89
C LYS A 43 11.81 23.52 5.56
N THR A 44 12.26 22.70 4.60
CA THR A 44 12.83 23.19 3.33
C THR A 44 11.80 23.94 2.45
N ALA A 45 10.53 23.54 2.52
CA ALA A 45 9.44 24.16 1.76
C ALA A 45 8.14 24.12 2.58
N PRO A 46 7.21 25.08 2.41
CA PRO A 46 5.93 25.14 3.15
C PRO A 46 4.91 24.13 2.60
N VAL A 47 5.32 22.86 2.48
CA VAL A 47 4.55 21.73 1.96
C VAL A 47 4.73 20.55 2.90
N ALA A 48 3.66 19.79 3.09
CA ALA A 48 3.67 18.56 3.85
C ALA A 48 2.97 17.45 3.07
N ALA A 49 3.43 16.22 3.30
CA ALA A 49 2.82 15.00 2.82
C ALA A 49 2.35 14.17 4.01
N VAL A 50 1.17 13.55 3.88
CA VAL A 50 0.70 12.50 4.77
C VAL A 50 0.28 11.28 3.96
N ASN A 51 0.75 10.12 4.40
CA ASN A 51 0.46 8.83 3.82
C ASN A 51 -0.22 7.93 4.86
N PHE A 52 -1.26 7.24 4.44
CA PHE A 52 -1.99 6.28 5.25
C PHE A 52 -1.79 4.89 4.65
N TRP A 53 -0.81 4.16 5.18
CA TRP A 53 -0.46 2.82 4.73
C TRP A 53 -1.26 1.77 5.49
N LEU A 54 -2.19 1.13 4.81
CA LEU A 54 -2.82 -0.09 5.27
C LEU A 54 -1.87 -1.26 4.98
N LYS A 55 -1.53 -2.05 6.00
CA LYS A 55 -0.71 -3.26 5.84
C LYS A 55 -1.54 -4.43 5.28
N ALA A 56 -2.29 -4.16 4.22
CA ALA A 56 -3.06 -5.12 3.47
C ALA A 56 -3.22 -4.63 2.01
N GLY A 57 -2.93 -5.51 1.06
CA GLY A 57 -3.24 -5.36 -0.36
C GLY A 57 -3.95 -6.61 -0.90
N SER A 58 -3.88 -6.86 -2.21
CA SER A 58 -4.62 -7.97 -2.86
C SER A 58 -4.19 -9.38 -2.42
N VAL A 59 -2.95 -9.59 -1.94
CA VAL A 59 -2.54 -10.94 -1.44
C VAL A 59 -3.37 -11.40 -0.23
N PHE A 60 -4.00 -10.48 0.50
CA PHE A 60 -4.79 -10.78 1.68
C PHE A 60 -6.25 -11.15 1.37
N GLU A 61 -6.63 -11.12 0.10
CA GLU A 61 -7.96 -11.45 -0.35
C GLU A 61 -8.12 -12.98 -0.46
N ASP A 62 -9.15 -13.51 0.20
CA ASP A 62 -9.57 -14.90 0.01
C ASP A 62 -10.13 -15.09 -1.43
N GLU A 63 -10.31 -16.33 -1.91
CA GLU A 63 -10.75 -16.64 -3.29
C GLU A 63 -12.01 -15.87 -3.75
N ASN A 64 -12.98 -15.68 -2.84
CA ASN A 64 -14.23 -14.97 -3.12
C ASN A 64 -14.15 -13.47 -2.80
N GLU A 65 -12.98 -12.94 -2.48
CA GLU A 65 -12.71 -11.55 -2.10
C GLU A 65 -11.76 -10.84 -3.09
N LYS A 66 -11.26 -11.53 -4.14
CA LYS A 66 -10.27 -10.96 -5.07
C LYS A 66 -10.76 -9.67 -5.74
N GLY A 67 -10.00 -8.59 -5.62
CA GLY A 67 -10.33 -7.24 -6.08
C GLY A 67 -11.09 -6.36 -5.11
N LEU A 68 -11.51 -6.84 -3.93
CA LEU A 68 -12.23 -6.01 -2.94
C LEU A 68 -11.36 -4.89 -2.36
N MET A 69 -10.05 -5.08 -2.23
CA MET A 69 -9.15 -4.05 -1.73
C MET A 69 -9.12 -2.86 -2.69
N HIS A 70 -8.93 -3.14 -3.98
CA HIS A 70 -9.00 -2.15 -5.06
C HIS A 70 -10.40 -1.51 -5.16
N PHE A 71 -11.47 -2.30 -5.02
CA PHE A 71 -12.83 -1.77 -5.02
C PHE A 71 -13.06 -0.77 -3.87
N ILE A 72 -12.59 -1.09 -2.66
CA ILE A 72 -12.72 -0.20 -1.50
C ILE A 72 -11.89 1.08 -1.68
N GLU A 73 -10.73 0.99 -2.33
CA GLU A 73 -9.94 2.16 -2.70
C GLU A 73 -10.76 3.18 -3.50
N HIS A 74 -11.43 2.73 -4.58
CA HIS A 74 -12.34 3.56 -5.38
C HIS A 74 -13.48 4.16 -4.54
N MET A 75 -14.06 3.35 -3.66
CA MET A 75 -15.19 3.76 -2.83
C MET A 75 -14.81 4.73 -1.70
N MET A 76 -13.53 4.79 -1.31
CA MET A 76 -13.08 5.56 -0.14
C MET A 76 -13.38 7.06 -0.27
N PHE A 77 -13.45 7.57 -1.51
CA PHE A 77 -13.71 8.97 -1.82
C PHE A 77 -15.18 9.26 -2.16
N LYS A 78 -16.06 8.24 -2.18
CA LYS A 78 -17.48 8.36 -2.60
C LYS A 78 -18.42 8.82 -1.48
N GLY A 79 -17.86 9.29 -0.38
CA GLY A 79 -18.58 9.97 0.68
C GLY A 79 -18.65 9.19 1.99
N THR A 80 -18.95 9.95 3.03
CA THR A 80 -19.09 9.53 4.43
C THR A 80 -20.42 10.02 4.97
N GLU A 81 -20.74 9.69 6.22
CA GLU A 81 -21.91 10.25 6.90
C GLU A 81 -21.84 11.79 7.01
N LYS A 82 -20.63 12.37 7.04
CA LYS A 82 -20.43 13.83 7.21
C LYS A 82 -20.17 14.57 5.90
N ARG A 83 -19.61 13.87 4.90
CA ARG A 83 -19.19 14.44 3.62
C ARG A 83 -19.89 13.68 2.51
N GLY A 84 -20.87 14.33 1.88
CA GLY A 84 -21.56 13.77 0.72
C GLY A 84 -20.60 13.49 -0.45
N LEU A 85 -21.15 12.87 -1.50
CA LEU A 85 -20.41 12.54 -2.71
C LEU A 85 -19.66 13.76 -3.27
N GLY A 86 -18.37 13.57 -3.58
CA GLY A 86 -17.49 14.60 -4.16
C GLY A 86 -17.04 15.71 -3.20
N VAL A 87 -17.56 15.74 -1.96
CA VAL A 87 -17.17 16.77 -0.96
C VAL A 87 -15.73 16.57 -0.50
N ILE A 88 -15.27 15.32 -0.35
CA ILE A 88 -13.89 15.01 0.05
C ILE A 88 -12.89 15.62 -0.94
N ASP A 89 -13.06 15.33 -2.24
CA ASP A 89 -12.17 15.84 -3.30
C ASP A 89 -12.25 17.36 -3.42
N ARG A 90 -13.45 17.95 -3.27
CA ARG A 90 -13.62 19.40 -3.29
C ARG A 90 -12.89 20.07 -2.13
N GLU A 91 -13.11 19.61 -0.89
CA GLU A 91 -12.42 20.15 0.29
C GLU A 91 -10.90 20.01 0.14
N MET A 92 -10.39 18.88 -0.37
CA MET A 92 -8.96 18.71 -0.57
C MET A 92 -8.38 19.71 -1.59
N LYS A 93 -9.09 19.92 -2.70
CA LYS A 93 -8.71 20.91 -3.73
C LYS A 93 -8.75 22.35 -3.19
N GLU A 94 -9.74 22.69 -2.37
CA GLU A 94 -9.84 24.01 -1.71
C GLU A 94 -8.66 24.25 -0.76
N LEU A 95 -8.09 23.20 -0.16
CA LEU A 95 -6.87 23.27 0.64
C LEU A 95 -5.59 23.37 -0.21
N GLY A 96 -5.69 23.37 -1.54
CA GLY A 96 -4.57 23.30 -2.47
C GLY A 96 -3.86 21.95 -2.45
N GLY A 97 -4.57 20.89 -2.02
CA GLY A 97 -4.03 19.56 -1.87
C GLY A 97 -4.21 18.69 -3.11
N TYR A 98 -3.23 17.83 -3.32
CA TYR A 98 -3.32 16.65 -4.17
C TYR A 98 -3.61 15.43 -3.29
N ASN A 99 -4.67 14.70 -3.60
CA ASN A 99 -4.95 13.39 -3.02
C ASN A 99 -4.93 12.30 -4.10
N ASN A 100 -4.41 11.14 -3.73
CA ASN A 100 -4.46 9.94 -4.56
C ASN A 100 -4.50 8.69 -3.67
N ALA A 101 -4.73 7.54 -4.28
CA ALA A 101 -4.59 6.25 -3.64
C ALA A 101 -4.03 5.22 -4.61
N PHE A 102 -3.55 4.11 -4.06
CA PHE A 102 -3.29 2.92 -4.85
C PHE A 102 -3.33 1.68 -3.97
N THR A 103 -3.66 0.57 -4.60
CA THR A 103 -3.57 -0.78 -4.03
C THR A 103 -2.44 -1.53 -4.73
N SER A 104 -1.53 -2.10 -3.95
CA SER A 104 -0.53 -3.05 -4.42
C SER A 104 -0.90 -4.47 -3.98
N TYR A 105 0.00 -5.42 -4.23
CA TYR A 105 -0.15 -6.74 -3.64
C TYR A 105 -0.16 -6.66 -2.11
N ASP A 106 0.82 -6.00 -1.49
CA ASP A 106 1.06 -6.09 -0.05
C ASP A 106 0.40 -4.98 0.78
N ALA A 107 0.07 -3.86 0.16
CA ALA A 107 -0.41 -2.68 0.86
C ALA A 107 -1.41 -1.87 0.06
N THR A 108 -2.19 -1.06 0.77
CA THR A 108 -3.03 -0.01 0.19
C THR A 108 -2.57 1.31 0.79
N ASN A 109 -2.41 2.34 -0.03
CA ASN A 109 -1.96 3.64 0.41
C ASN A 109 -2.92 4.75 -0.01
N TYR A 110 -3.16 5.70 0.90
CA TYR A 110 -3.79 6.98 0.58
C TYR A 110 -2.77 8.09 0.78
N ILE A 111 -2.50 8.82 -0.31
CA ILE A 111 -1.48 9.86 -0.40
C ILE A 111 -2.15 11.22 -0.36
N ILE A 112 -1.64 12.13 0.45
CA ILE A 112 -2.03 13.54 0.41
C ILE A 112 -0.80 14.42 0.46
N VAL A 113 -0.70 15.40 -0.44
CA VAL A 113 0.35 16.42 -0.48
C VAL A 113 -0.29 17.79 -0.58
N LEU A 114 0.06 18.71 0.30
CA LEU A 114 -0.60 20.03 0.39
C LEU A 114 0.29 21.08 1.08
N PRO A 115 -0.06 22.38 1.00
CA PRO A 115 0.57 23.41 1.82
C PRO A 115 0.53 23.05 3.31
N SER A 116 1.67 23.16 4.00
CA SER A 116 1.87 22.66 5.37
C SER A 116 0.79 23.09 6.36
N LYS A 117 0.37 24.36 6.30
CA LYS A 117 -0.67 24.96 7.14
C LYS A 117 -2.01 24.18 7.17
N ASN A 118 -2.29 23.37 6.15
CA ASN A 118 -3.55 22.65 5.98
C ASN A 118 -3.46 21.18 6.42
N ILE A 119 -2.28 20.68 6.85
CA ILE A 119 -2.03 19.25 7.12
C ILE A 119 -2.97 18.65 8.17
N LEU A 120 -3.26 19.40 9.23
CA LEU A 120 -4.16 18.94 10.29
C LEU A 120 -5.59 18.75 9.77
N LYS A 121 -6.04 19.61 8.83
CA LYS A 121 -7.36 19.45 8.20
C LYS A 121 -7.39 18.26 7.25
N ALA A 122 -6.32 18.03 6.48
CA ALA A 122 -6.21 16.85 5.63
C ALA A 122 -6.27 15.53 6.43
N ILE A 123 -5.57 15.46 7.58
CA ILE A 123 -5.65 14.30 8.50
C ILE A 123 -7.08 14.06 8.99
N GLU A 124 -7.86 15.12 9.25
CA GLU A 124 -9.25 15.00 9.65
C GLU A 124 -10.18 14.52 8.53
N ILE A 125 -9.98 15.02 7.32
CA ILE A 125 -10.74 14.60 6.14
C ILE A 125 -10.50 13.11 5.88
N GLN A 126 -9.23 12.69 5.88
CA GLN A 126 -8.89 11.29 5.63
C GLN A 126 -9.31 10.36 6.77
N TYR A 127 -9.28 10.85 8.03
CA TYR A 127 -9.85 10.11 9.15
C TYR A 127 -11.34 9.82 8.94
N ASP A 128 -12.10 10.82 8.50
CA ASP A 128 -13.52 10.67 8.22
C ASP A 128 -13.78 9.68 7.08
N ALA A 129 -13.02 9.76 5.99
CA ALA A 129 -13.10 8.79 4.89
C ALA A 129 -12.83 7.36 5.39
N LEU A 130 -11.65 7.13 5.99
CA LEU A 130 -11.21 5.80 6.41
C LEU A 130 -12.09 5.14 7.47
N THR A 131 -12.87 5.92 8.24
CA THR A 131 -13.67 5.41 9.37
C THR A 131 -15.18 5.57 9.19
N GLY A 132 -15.62 6.41 8.27
CA GLY A 132 -17.00 6.84 8.12
C GLY A 132 -17.59 6.68 6.72
N SER A 133 -16.89 6.01 5.79
CA SER A 133 -17.42 5.72 4.45
C SER A 133 -18.75 4.97 4.52
N VAL A 134 -19.76 5.49 3.82
CA VAL A 134 -21.12 4.92 3.82
C VAL A 134 -21.29 3.78 2.83
N PHE A 135 -20.43 3.70 1.82
CA PHE A 135 -20.52 2.74 0.71
C PHE A 135 -21.92 2.73 0.11
N ASP A 136 -22.37 3.87 -0.42
CA ASP A 136 -23.71 4.02 -1.02
C ASP A 136 -23.92 3.01 -2.16
N GLU A 137 -25.11 2.40 -2.24
CA GLU A 137 -25.39 1.34 -3.22
C GLU A 137 -25.37 1.85 -4.66
N MET A 138 -25.85 3.06 -4.93
CA MET A 138 -25.82 3.62 -6.28
C MET A 138 -24.39 3.95 -6.71
N GLU A 139 -23.56 4.44 -5.79
CA GLU A 139 -22.15 4.71 -6.08
C GLU A 139 -21.34 3.42 -6.24
N ILE A 140 -21.66 2.35 -5.50
CA ILE A 140 -21.07 1.02 -5.72
C ILE A 140 -21.30 0.55 -7.16
N GLU A 141 -22.54 0.63 -7.66
CA GLU A 141 -22.84 0.19 -9.03
C GLU A 141 -22.16 1.07 -10.08
N LYS A 142 -22.06 2.38 -9.86
CA LYS A 142 -21.29 3.26 -10.77
C LYS A 142 -19.81 2.94 -10.78
N GLU A 143 -19.19 2.78 -9.61
CA GLU A 143 -17.76 2.47 -9.52
C GLU A 143 -17.45 1.06 -10.05
N ARG A 144 -18.41 0.12 -9.96
CA ARG A 144 -18.28 -1.19 -10.59
C ARG A 144 -18.01 -1.06 -12.09
N GLU A 145 -18.81 -0.26 -12.79
CA GLU A 145 -18.62 -0.03 -14.23
C GLU A 145 -17.27 0.62 -14.56
N VAL A 146 -16.82 1.55 -13.70
CA VAL A 146 -15.50 2.18 -13.83
C VAL A 146 -14.38 1.14 -13.68
N ILE A 147 -14.46 0.29 -12.66
CA ILE A 147 -13.46 -0.75 -12.39
C ILE A 147 -13.48 -1.82 -13.50
N LEU A 148 -14.65 -2.21 -14.00
CA LEU A 148 -14.76 -3.13 -15.13
C LEU A 148 -14.12 -2.53 -16.39
N THR A 149 -14.36 -1.24 -16.67
CA THR A 149 -13.70 -0.53 -17.77
C THR A 149 -12.18 -0.51 -17.61
N GLU A 150 -11.69 -0.26 -16.39
CA GLU A 150 -10.26 -0.32 -16.10
C GLU A 150 -9.67 -1.71 -16.32
N LEU A 151 -10.38 -2.76 -15.87
CA LEU A 151 -9.99 -4.16 -16.10
C LEU A 151 -9.85 -4.45 -17.60
N HIS A 152 -10.82 -4.05 -18.41
CA HIS A 152 -10.76 -4.25 -19.87
C HIS A 152 -9.61 -3.47 -20.51
N ARG A 153 -9.41 -2.20 -20.12
CA ARG A 153 -8.27 -1.40 -20.57
C ARG A 153 -6.93 -2.05 -20.20
N GLY A 154 -6.86 -2.67 -19.03
CA GLY A 154 -5.69 -3.45 -18.59
C GLY A 154 -5.44 -4.68 -19.46
N LYS A 155 -6.50 -5.39 -19.88
CA LYS A 155 -6.41 -6.53 -20.81
C LYS A 155 -5.91 -6.11 -22.20
N ASP A 156 -6.19 -4.89 -22.62
CA ASP A 156 -5.70 -4.31 -23.88
C ASP A 156 -4.27 -3.76 -23.78
N ASN A 157 -3.66 -3.73 -22.59
CA ASN A 157 -2.28 -3.30 -22.38
C ASN A 157 -1.32 -4.51 -22.38
N PRO A 158 -0.40 -4.62 -23.37
CA PRO A 158 0.53 -5.76 -23.45
C PRO A 158 1.47 -5.89 -22.25
N PHE A 159 1.89 -4.79 -21.63
CA PHE A 159 2.78 -4.81 -20.47
C PHE A 159 2.05 -5.31 -19.22
N THR A 160 0.81 -4.85 -18.99
CA THR A 160 -0.05 -5.36 -17.92
C THR A 160 -0.26 -6.86 -18.07
N MET A 161 -0.58 -7.32 -19.28
CA MET A 161 -0.78 -8.75 -19.56
C MET A 161 0.52 -9.55 -19.43
N LEU A 162 1.67 -9.01 -19.85
CA LEU A 162 2.97 -9.65 -19.64
C LEU A 162 3.22 -9.87 -18.15
N TRP A 163 3.08 -8.83 -17.33
CA TRP A 163 3.33 -8.89 -15.90
C TRP A 163 2.37 -9.85 -15.20
N GLN A 164 1.06 -9.77 -15.46
CA GLN A 164 0.08 -10.67 -14.86
C GLN A 164 0.36 -12.14 -15.19
N ASN A 165 0.66 -12.43 -16.46
CA ASN A 165 1.01 -13.78 -16.88
C ASN A 165 2.33 -14.26 -16.26
N PHE A 166 3.32 -13.36 -16.15
CA PHE A 166 4.59 -13.65 -15.49
C PHE A 166 4.40 -14.00 -14.02
N MET A 167 3.63 -13.21 -13.27
CA MET A 167 3.32 -13.50 -11.86
C MET A 167 2.51 -14.79 -11.69
N LYS A 168 1.56 -15.07 -12.60
CA LYS A 168 0.80 -16.33 -12.60
C LYS A 168 1.66 -17.57 -12.90
N LEU A 169 2.75 -17.42 -13.66
CA LEU A 169 3.74 -18.48 -13.85
C LEU A 169 4.58 -18.70 -12.59
N ALA A 170 4.96 -17.61 -11.90
CA ALA A 170 5.82 -17.68 -10.73
C ALA A 170 5.11 -18.22 -9.47
N PHE A 171 3.83 -17.89 -9.28
CA PHE A 171 3.09 -18.15 -8.03
C PHE A 171 1.81 -18.98 -8.24
N GLU A 172 1.40 -19.74 -7.23
CA GLU A 172 0.12 -20.48 -7.18
C GLU A 172 -1.04 -19.63 -6.67
N ASP A 173 -0.78 -18.76 -5.70
CA ASP A 173 -1.76 -17.92 -5.01
C ASP A 173 -1.12 -16.55 -4.71
N GLY A 174 -1.85 -15.65 -4.04
CA GLY A 174 -1.46 -14.29 -3.68
C GLY A 174 -1.08 -13.49 -4.91
N TYR A 175 0.23 -13.35 -5.16
CA TYR A 175 0.73 -12.57 -6.29
C TYR A 175 0.34 -13.12 -7.68
N ALA A 176 -0.10 -14.38 -7.75
CA ALA A 176 -0.62 -14.97 -8.99
C ALA A 176 -1.91 -14.29 -9.48
N HIS A 177 -2.64 -13.61 -8.61
CA HIS A 177 -3.93 -12.98 -8.91
C HIS A 177 -3.77 -11.50 -9.27
N PRO A 178 -4.56 -10.98 -10.21
CA PRO A 178 -4.54 -9.56 -10.53
C PRO A 178 -5.06 -8.72 -9.35
N ILE A 179 -4.40 -7.60 -9.05
CA ILE A 179 -4.80 -6.66 -7.97
C ILE A 179 -6.25 -6.18 -8.15
N ILE A 180 -6.64 -5.87 -9.39
CA ILE A 180 -7.99 -5.43 -9.74
C ILE A 180 -9.05 -6.52 -9.56
N GLY A 181 -8.65 -7.78 -9.42
CA GLY A 181 -9.54 -8.94 -9.27
C GLY A 181 -10.08 -9.50 -10.59
N TYR A 182 -11.18 -10.25 -10.49
CA TYR A 182 -11.78 -10.96 -11.61
C TYR A 182 -13.17 -10.42 -11.92
N GLU A 183 -13.48 -10.26 -13.21
CA GLU A 183 -14.76 -9.76 -13.73
C GLU A 183 -15.99 -10.38 -13.05
N HIS A 184 -16.11 -11.70 -13.08
CA HIS A 184 -17.22 -12.44 -12.46
C HIS A 184 -17.37 -12.25 -10.93
N LEU A 185 -16.31 -11.80 -10.24
CA LEU A 185 -16.38 -11.44 -8.82
C LEU A 185 -16.79 -9.98 -8.65
N LEU A 186 -16.20 -9.10 -9.46
CA LEU A 186 -16.51 -7.67 -9.47
C LEU A 186 -17.98 -7.42 -9.80
N GLU A 187 -18.59 -8.21 -10.68
CA GLU A 187 -20.02 -8.11 -11.03
C GLU A 187 -20.98 -8.42 -9.89
N ARG A 188 -20.55 -9.21 -8.89
CA ARG A 188 -21.45 -9.78 -7.85
C ARG A 188 -21.26 -9.20 -6.45
N TYR A 189 -20.27 -8.32 -6.25
CA TYR A 189 -19.97 -7.81 -4.92
C TYR A 189 -21.10 -6.94 -4.37
N THR A 190 -21.69 -7.41 -3.27
CA THR A 190 -22.75 -6.69 -2.58
C THR A 190 -22.18 -5.70 -1.56
N ARG A 191 -22.94 -4.64 -1.25
CA ARG A 191 -22.57 -3.67 -0.22
C ARG A 191 -22.22 -4.33 1.13
N PRO A 192 -22.98 -5.31 1.66
CA PRO A 192 -22.60 -5.99 2.89
C PRO A 192 -21.23 -6.68 2.82
N GLN A 193 -20.86 -7.29 1.68
CA GLN A 193 -19.54 -7.90 1.49
C GLN A 193 -18.43 -6.85 1.54
N ILE A 194 -18.59 -5.74 0.81
CA ILE A 194 -17.63 -4.62 0.79
C ILE A 194 -17.46 -4.05 2.20
N MET A 195 -18.56 -3.76 2.91
CA MET A 195 -18.51 -3.21 4.26
C MET A 195 -17.88 -4.18 5.27
N ASN A 196 -18.16 -5.48 5.15
CA ASN A 196 -17.58 -6.49 6.04
C ASN A 196 -16.07 -6.62 5.79
N PHE A 197 -15.64 -6.59 4.53
CA PHE A 197 -14.22 -6.62 4.18
C PHE A 197 -13.50 -5.38 4.67
N TRP A 198 -14.08 -4.19 4.46
CA TRP A 198 -13.56 -2.93 5.01
C TRP A 198 -13.38 -3.00 6.53
N LYS A 199 -14.40 -3.42 7.29
CA LYS A 199 -14.32 -3.56 8.76
C LYS A 199 -13.30 -4.61 9.22
N LYS A 200 -13.02 -5.62 8.40
CA LYS A 200 -12.05 -6.70 8.69
C LYS A 200 -10.61 -6.17 8.64
N TYR A 201 -10.29 -5.29 7.69
CA TYR A 201 -8.90 -4.85 7.44
C TYR A 201 -8.57 -3.43 7.93
N TYR A 202 -9.53 -2.49 7.90
CA TYR A 202 -9.32 -1.07 8.22
C TYR A 202 -9.37 -0.84 9.73
N LEU A 203 -8.34 -1.35 10.41
CA LEU A 203 -8.18 -1.32 11.86
C LEU A 203 -6.95 -0.48 12.24
N PRO A 204 -6.95 0.23 13.38
CA PRO A 204 -5.84 1.11 13.73
C PRO A 204 -4.51 0.36 13.83
N GLN A 205 -4.50 -0.85 14.40
CA GLN A 205 -3.29 -1.67 14.49
C GLN A 205 -2.78 -2.20 13.13
N ASN A 206 -3.58 -2.06 12.06
CA ASN A 206 -3.21 -2.42 10.69
C ASN A 206 -2.76 -1.20 9.86
N LEU A 207 -2.73 -0.01 10.46
CA LEU A 207 -2.47 1.25 9.78
C LEU A 207 -1.14 1.85 10.23
N VAL A 208 -0.41 2.45 9.28
CA VAL A 208 0.74 3.32 9.54
C VAL A 208 0.44 4.70 8.95
N VAL A 209 0.50 5.73 9.79
CA VAL A 209 0.40 7.12 9.35
C VAL A 209 1.81 7.70 9.27
N VAL A 210 2.23 8.10 8.07
CA VAL A 210 3.54 8.70 7.84
C VAL A 210 3.34 10.14 7.43
N VAL A 211 3.93 11.08 8.18
CA VAL A 211 3.87 12.51 7.89
C VAL A 211 5.28 13.03 7.66
N ALA A 212 5.51 13.75 6.57
CA ALA A 212 6.80 14.36 6.28
C ALA A 212 6.64 15.76 5.67
N GLY A 213 7.51 16.70 6.04
CA GLY A 213 7.51 18.06 5.48
C GLY A 213 7.53 19.13 6.55
N ASP A 214 7.09 20.34 6.18
CA ASP A 214 7.05 21.47 7.11
C ASP A 214 5.90 21.28 8.12
N VAL A 215 6.16 20.55 9.19
CA VAL A 215 5.18 20.25 10.23
C VAL A 215 5.80 20.40 11.61
N GLU A 216 4.97 20.56 12.64
CA GLU A 216 5.39 20.47 14.03
C GLU A 216 4.98 19.09 14.56
N THR A 217 5.96 18.27 14.95
CA THR A 217 5.73 16.88 15.36
C THR A 217 4.68 16.76 16.46
N LYS A 218 4.72 17.66 17.45
CA LYS A 218 3.79 17.65 18.58
C LYS A 218 2.34 17.88 18.14
N GLU A 219 2.10 18.85 17.26
CA GLU A 219 0.75 19.18 16.80
C GLU A 219 0.15 18.05 15.94
N VAL A 220 0.96 17.51 15.02
CA VAL A 220 0.55 16.39 14.17
C VAL A 220 0.24 15.15 15.01
N LEU A 221 1.13 14.79 15.94
CA LEU A 221 0.93 13.65 16.83
C LEU A 221 -0.32 13.81 17.68
N GLU A 222 -0.57 15.01 18.22
CA GLU A 222 -1.78 15.31 18.98
C GLU A 222 -3.04 15.19 18.12
N LYS A 223 -3.01 15.70 16.87
CA LYS A 223 -4.12 15.54 15.93
C LYS A 223 -4.41 14.08 15.64
N ILE A 224 -3.38 13.27 15.37
CA ILE A 224 -3.51 11.83 15.12
C ILE A 224 -4.06 11.11 16.35
N ARG A 225 -3.59 11.44 17.56
CA ARG A 225 -4.14 10.88 18.81
C ARG A 225 -5.62 11.24 19.01
N LYS A 226 -6.01 12.48 18.68
CA LYS A 226 -7.40 12.95 18.78
C LYS A 226 -8.33 12.34 17.72
N THR A 227 -7.80 11.92 16.57
CA THR A 227 -8.53 11.27 15.49
C THR A 227 -8.34 9.73 15.54
N PHE A 228 -7.34 9.21 14.84
CA PHE A 228 -7.09 7.77 14.71
C PHE A 228 -6.76 7.09 16.03
N GLY A 229 -6.16 7.78 16.99
CA GLY A 229 -5.85 7.25 18.32
C GLY A 229 -7.08 6.88 19.15
N LYS A 230 -8.26 7.42 18.82
CA LYS A 230 -9.53 7.09 19.49
C LYS A 230 -10.23 5.86 18.89
N ILE A 231 -9.77 5.36 17.75
CA ILE A 231 -10.35 4.18 17.14
C ILE A 231 -10.06 2.98 18.05
N PRO A 232 -11.08 2.23 18.50
CA PRO A 232 -10.87 1.08 19.36
C PRO A 232 -10.11 0.00 18.61
N LYS A 233 -9.10 -0.56 19.27
CA LYS A 233 -8.42 -1.78 18.80
C LYS A 233 -9.43 -2.93 18.80
N LYS A 234 -9.64 -3.57 17.65
CA LYS A 234 -10.58 -4.70 17.51
C LYS A 234 -9.88 -5.92 16.94
N GLY A 235 -10.12 -7.08 17.55
CA GLY A 235 -9.68 -8.38 17.04
C GLY A 235 -8.16 -8.52 16.87
N ARG A 236 -7.76 -9.59 16.18
CA ARG A 236 -6.42 -9.74 15.61
C ARG A 236 -6.52 -9.40 14.13
N VAL A 237 -5.60 -8.58 13.64
CA VAL A 237 -5.39 -8.46 12.20
C VAL A 237 -4.86 -9.81 11.74
N LYS A 238 -5.46 -10.41 10.70
CA LYS A 238 -4.81 -11.52 10.00
C LYS A 238 -3.51 -10.92 9.45
N GLY A 239 -2.38 -11.22 10.09
CA GLY A 239 -1.08 -10.88 9.55
C GLY A 239 -0.92 -11.52 8.16
N ILE A 240 0.09 -11.07 7.41
CA ILE A 240 0.53 -11.80 6.21
C ILE A 240 0.63 -13.26 6.61
N LYS A 241 -0.06 -14.16 5.90
CA LYS A 241 0.25 -15.58 6.00
C LYS A 241 1.70 -15.70 5.52
N THR A 242 2.65 -15.65 6.44
CA THR A 242 4.07 -15.91 6.19
C THR A 242 4.31 -17.39 5.89
N GLU A 243 3.26 -18.21 5.89
CA GLU A 243 3.20 -19.43 5.07
C GLU A 243 3.32 -19.01 3.61
N VAL A 244 4.57 -18.71 3.24
CA VAL A 244 5.17 -18.48 1.94
C VAL A 244 4.15 -18.66 0.84
N LEU A 245 3.80 -17.55 0.17
CA LEU A 245 3.12 -17.57 -1.12
C LEU A 245 3.61 -18.80 -1.88
N LYS A 246 2.76 -19.81 -2.04
CA LYS A 246 3.21 -21.08 -2.58
C LYS A 246 3.72 -20.82 -3.97
N GLU A 247 5.03 -20.87 -4.11
CA GLU A 247 5.67 -20.63 -5.39
C GLU A 247 5.49 -21.90 -6.22
N LYS A 248 5.16 -21.75 -7.51
CA LYS A 248 4.99 -22.91 -8.40
C LYS A 248 6.30 -23.64 -8.63
N ILE A 249 7.37 -22.88 -8.77
CA ILE A 249 8.69 -23.45 -9.02
C ILE A 249 9.20 -23.98 -7.67
N SER A 250 9.67 -25.21 -7.60
CA SER A 250 10.41 -25.70 -6.43
C SER A 250 11.75 -26.23 -6.94
N GLY A 251 12.85 -25.64 -6.46
CA GLY A 251 14.21 -26.02 -6.88
C GLY A 251 14.79 -25.18 -8.03
N LYS A 252 15.62 -25.82 -8.88
CA LYS A 252 16.45 -25.19 -9.92
C LYS A 252 15.81 -25.15 -11.32
N GLY A 253 14.49 -25.32 -11.41
CA GLY A 253 13.77 -25.38 -12.67
C GLY A 253 13.61 -24.01 -13.33
N ILE A 254 13.41 -24.00 -14.65
CA ILE A 254 12.97 -22.83 -15.41
C ILE A 254 11.51 -23.06 -15.79
N GLU A 255 10.62 -22.18 -15.38
CA GLU A 255 9.27 -22.11 -15.92
C GLU A 255 9.24 -21.19 -17.12
N PHE A 256 8.57 -21.63 -18.18
CA PHE A 256 8.43 -20.87 -19.41
C PHE A 256 6.96 -20.86 -19.84
N GLY A 257 6.43 -19.67 -20.10
CA GLY A 257 5.11 -19.51 -20.69
C GLY A 257 5.18 -18.62 -21.92
N ARG A 258 4.39 -18.98 -22.93
CA ARG A 258 4.18 -18.17 -24.12
C ARG A 258 2.71 -17.80 -24.19
N PHE A 259 2.44 -16.51 -24.28
CA PHE A 259 1.11 -15.96 -24.40
C PHE A 259 0.99 -15.26 -25.76
N SER A 260 -0.18 -15.37 -26.38
CA SER A 260 -0.46 -14.77 -27.69
C SER A 260 -1.65 -13.83 -27.55
N GLY A 261 -1.65 -12.75 -28.32
CA GLY A 261 -2.69 -11.73 -28.34
C GLY A 261 -2.54 -10.82 -29.56
N ASN A 262 -3.46 -9.88 -29.73
CA ASN A 262 -3.38 -8.88 -30.81
C ASN A 262 -2.36 -7.79 -30.43
N ILE A 263 -1.08 -8.03 -30.73
CA ILE A 263 0.04 -7.15 -30.37
C ILE A 263 0.90 -6.84 -31.59
N HIS A 264 1.39 -5.61 -31.68
CA HIS A 264 2.29 -5.19 -32.77
C HIS A 264 3.76 -5.55 -32.51
N SER A 265 4.16 -5.64 -31.24
CA SER A 265 5.53 -5.97 -30.81
C SER A 265 5.53 -7.19 -29.90
N ARG A 266 6.70 -7.86 -29.80
CA ARG A 266 6.91 -8.96 -28.85
C ARG A 266 7.40 -8.41 -27.53
N TYR A 267 6.83 -8.93 -26.45
CA TYR A 267 7.21 -8.58 -25.08
C TYR A 267 7.75 -9.82 -24.37
N PHE A 268 8.75 -9.65 -23.53
CA PHE A 268 9.45 -10.73 -22.86
C PHE A 268 9.90 -10.28 -21.47
N ALA A 269 9.76 -11.18 -20.49
CA ALA A 269 10.19 -10.96 -19.12
C ALA A 269 10.97 -12.18 -18.62
N VAL A 270 12.05 -11.92 -17.88
CA VAL A 270 12.80 -12.91 -17.11
C VAL A 270 12.89 -12.40 -15.70
N GLY A 271 12.57 -13.24 -14.73
CA GLY A 271 12.83 -12.94 -13.33
C GLY A 271 13.49 -14.12 -12.64
N PHE A 272 14.15 -13.80 -11.55
CA PHE A 272 14.88 -14.73 -10.72
C PHE A 272 14.33 -14.64 -9.30
N ARG A 273 14.43 -15.74 -8.56
CA ARG A 273 14.17 -15.72 -7.14
C ARG A 273 15.29 -15.00 -6.44
N ILE A 274 14.91 -14.08 -5.58
CA ILE A 274 15.81 -13.35 -4.71
C ILE A 274 15.41 -13.59 -3.26
N PRO A 275 16.29 -13.30 -2.30
CA PRO A 275 15.92 -13.26 -0.89
C PRO A 275 14.77 -12.27 -0.61
N ASP A 276 14.20 -12.37 0.59
CA ASP A 276 13.18 -11.42 1.08
C ASP A 276 13.69 -9.96 1.03
N GLU A 277 12.76 -9.00 0.89
CA GLU A 277 13.02 -7.56 0.79
C GLU A 277 13.85 -7.01 1.97
N LEU A 278 13.80 -7.65 3.14
CA LEU A 278 14.58 -7.25 4.32
C LEU A 278 15.94 -7.95 4.45
N SER A 279 16.35 -8.72 3.44
CA SER A 279 17.64 -9.40 3.41
C SER A 279 18.80 -8.43 3.18
N ASP A 280 19.93 -8.68 3.87
CA ASP A 280 21.20 -7.96 3.67
C ASP A 280 21.77 -8.08 2.24
N ASP A 281 21.24 -8.98 1.41
CA ASP A 281 21.63 -9.15 0.01
C ASP A 281 20.87 -8.21 -0.95
N ILE A 282 19.74 -7.61 -0.54
CA ILE A 282 18.93 -6.74 -1.41
C ILE A 282 19.75 -5.55 -1.96
N PRO A 283 20.52 -4.79 -1.15
CA PRO A 283 21.34 -3.71 -1.70
C PRO A 283 22.36 -4.18 -2.76
N LYS A 284 22.89 -5.41 -2.63
CA LYS A 284 23.82 -5.99 -3.61
C LYS A 284 23.10 -6.29 -4.93
N LEU A 285 21.88 -6.80 -4.85
CA LEU A 285 21.05 -7.12 -6.00
C LEU A 285 20.56 -5.86 -6.72
N GLU A 286 20.24 -4.78 -6.00
CA GLU A 286 19.90 -3.48 -6.60
C GLU A 286 21.07 -2.92 -7.42
N VAL A 287 22.29 -2.98 -6.88
CA VAL A 287 23.50 -2.57 -7.62
C VAL A 287 23.69 -3.41 -8.87
N LEU A 288 23.50 -4.74 -8.76
CA LEU A 288 23.58 -5.64 -9.92
C LEU A 288 22.53 -5.27 -10.99
N ALA A 289 21.28 -5.05 -10.60
CA ALA A 289 20.21 -4.64 -11.52
C ALA A 289 20.54 -3.32 -12.23
N ARG A 290 21.07 -2.34 -11.48
CA ARG A 290 21.50 -1.05 -12.04
C ARG A 290 22.62 -1.20 -13.08
N VAL A 291 23.61 -2.03 -12.80
CA VAL A 291 24.74 -2.29 -13.73
C VAL A 291 24.29 -3.07 -14.98
N LEU A 292 23.33 -3.99 -14.83
CA LEU A 292 22.85 -4.81 -15.94
C LEU A 292 21.89 -4.06 -16.86
N GLY A 293 20.82 -3.44 -16.34
CA GLY A 293 19.74 -2.88 -17.15
C GLY A 293 19.26 -1.48 -16.79
N GLY A 294 19.61 -0.94 -15.62
CA GLY A 294 18.93 0.25 -15.11
C GLY A 294 19.20 1.58 -15.84
N THR A 295 20.23 1.70 -16.69
CA THR A 295 20.55 2.93 -17.43
C THR A 295 20.90 2.65 -18.88
N GLU A 296 20.93 3.71 -19.70
CA GLU A 296 21.48 3.67 -21.05
C GLU A 296 22.96 3.26 -21.07
N SER A 297 23.69 3.48 -19.96
CA SER A 297 25.09 3.09 -19.84
C SER A 297 25.31 1.61 -19.45
N SER A 298 24.23 0.90 -19.11
CA SER A 298 24.25 -0.46 -18.55
C SER A 298 24.54 -1.52 -19.60
N ALA A 299 25.00 -2.70 -19.15
CA ALA A 299 25.52 -3.73 -20.04
C ALA A 299 24.49 -4.24 -21.07
N LEU A 300 23.24 -4.47 -20.64
CA LEU A 300 22.17 -4.92 -21.52
C LEU A 300 21.76 -3.84 -22.51
N TYR A 301 21.68 -2.58 -22.09
CA TYR A 301 21.32 -1.48 -22.98
C TYR A 301 22.35 -1.31 -24.10
N LYS A 302 23.63 -1.16 -23.75
CA LYS A 302 24.72 -1.01 -24.73
C LYS A 302 24.82 -2.20 -25.68
N LYS A 303 24.71 -3.41 -25.16
CA LYS A 303 24.90 -4.63 -25.96
C LYS A 303 23.66 -4.95 -26.79
N VAL A 304 22.50 -5.11 -26.15
CA VAL A 304 21.30 -5.67 -26.79
C VAL A 304 20.53 -4.61 -27.57
N LYS A 305 20.41 -3.39 -27.04
CA LYS A 305 19.67 -2.29 -27.70
C LYS A 305 20.56 -1.47 -28.63
N GLU A 306 21.67 -0.92 -28.16
CA GLU A 306 22.48 -0.01 -29.00
C GLU A 306 23.30 -0.74 -30.07
N LYS A 307 24.08 -1.75 -29.68
CA LYS A 307 25.01 -2.42 -30.58
C LYS A 307 24.32 -3.44 -31.48
N GLU A 308 23.51 -4.33 -30.90
CA GLU A 308 22.87 -5.43 -31.63
C GLU A 308 21.48 -5.08 -32.16
N GLN A 309 20.85 -4.00 -31.67
CA GLN A 309 19.55 -3.50 -32.13
C GLN A 309 18.44 -4.57 -32.15
N LEU A 310 18.42 -5.44 -31.13
CA LEU A 310 17.49 -6.58 -31.06
C LEU A 310 16.15 -6.25 -30.39
N VAL A 311 16.09 -5.13 -29.68
CA VAL A 311 14.92 -4.71 -28.89
C VAL A 311 14.72 -3.21 -29.04
N ASP A 312 13.45 -2.78 -28.97
CA ASP A 312 13.11 -1.36 -28.97
C ASP A 312 13.43 -0.72 -27.60
N ASP A 313 13.29 -1.48 -26.51
CA ASP A 313 13.54 -1.00 -25.16
C ASP A 313 13.91 -2.10 -24.15
N ILE A 314 14.50 -1.70 -23.02
CA ILE A 314 14.88 -2.57 -21.89
C ILE A 314 14.54 -1.83 -20.59
N SER A 315 13.84 -2.51 -19.68
CA SER A 315 13.50 -2.04 -18.34
C SER A 315 14.05 -2.93 -17.22
#